data_AF-A0A5A7XPG7-F1
#
_entry.id   AF-A0A5A7XPG7-F1
#
_cell.length_a   1.000
_cell.length_b   1.000
_cell.length_c   1.000
_cell.angle_alpha   90.00
_cell.angle_beta   90.00
_cell.angle_gamma   90.00
#
_symmetry.space_group_name_H-M   'P 1'
#
loop_
_entity.id
_entity.type
_entity.pdbx_description
1 polymer ?
#
loop_
_entity_poly.entity_id
_entity_poly.type
_entity_poly.pdbx_seq_one_letter_code
_entity_poly.pdbx_strand_id
1 'polypeptide(L)'
;MAVGDLIQWRGKWITEPPTHCPNGHRLGPHQTLVGHTACGGHGGGGHTIWHCLTCDAITYGPAVNTHCNIAIGPAAVRLSTAKNEGDIPNWPAPPPPPF
;
A
#
# COMPACT_ATOMS: atom_id res chain seq x y z
N MET A 1 15.22 -3.53 15.59
CA MET A 1 14.33 -3.59 14.41
C MET A 1 13.67 -2.23 14.33
N ALA A 2 13.77 -1.57 13.18
CA ALA A 2 13.14 -0.31 12.89
C ALA A 2 11.73 -0.53 12.31
N VAL A 3 10.88 0.48 12.44
CA VAL A 3 9.56 0.49 11.78
C VAL A 3 9.76 0.36 10.28
N GLY A 4 9.09 -0.59 9.65
CA GLY A 4 9.28 -0.88 8.23
C GLY A 4 10.25 -2.04 7.93
N ASP A 5 10.97 -2.56 8.91
CA ASP A 5 11.83 -3.75 8.73
C ASP A 5 10.96 -5.00 8.47
N LEU A 6 11.49 -5.96 7.72
CA LEU A 6 10.83 -7.25 7.54
C LEU A 6 11.15 -8.17 8.74
N ILE A 7 10.11 -8.62 9.44
CA ILE A 7 10.21 -9.48 10.61
C ILE A 7 9.40 -10.77 10.43
N GLN A 8 9.75 -11.84 11.14
CA GLN A 8 8.94 -13.05 11.18
C GLN A 8 7.89 -12.99 12.28
N TRP A 9 6.62 -13.12 11.90
CA TRP A 9 5.50 -13.28 12.80
C TRP A 9 4.72 -14.54 12.44
N ARG A 10 4.66 -15.50 13.38
CA ARG A 10 3.97 -16.80 13.20
C ARG A 10 4.39 -17.53 11.90
N GLY A 11 5.68 -17.50 11.59
CA GLY A 11 6.26 -18.11 10.38
C GLY A 11 6.00 -17.37 9.08
N LYS A 12 5.41 -16.16 9.12
CA LYS A 12 5.20 -15.30 7.95
C LYS A 12 6.05 -14.04 8.06
N TRP A 13 6.57 -13.59 6.92
CA TRP A 13 7.23 -12.30 6.84
C TRP A 13 6.20 -11.17 6.83
N ILE A 14 6.35 -10.23 7.75
CA ILE A 14 5.54 -9.01 7.83
C ILE A 14 6.45 -7.80 7.97
N THR A 15 5.94 -6.61 7.65
CA THR A 15 6.60 -5.35 7.97
C THR A 15 6.33 -5.01 9.44
N GLU A 16 7.39 -4.71 10.21
CA GLU A 16 7.30 -4.35 11.63
C GLU A 16 6.44 -3.08 11.79
N PRO A 17 5.27 -3.19 12.44
CA PRO A 17 4.40 -2.04 12.66
C PRO A 17 4.89 -1.22 13.87
N PRO A 18 4.70 0.10 13.86
CA PRO A 18 4.97 0.93 15.03
C PRO A 18 3.96 0.64 16.13
N THR A 19 4.42 0.63 17.38
CA THR A 19 3.55 0.50 18.57
C THR A 19 3.09 1.85 19.12
N HIS A 20 3.80 2.93 18.77
CA HIS A 20 3.51 4.30 19.18
C HIS A 20 3.66 5.27 18.01
N CYS A 21 2.86 6.33 18.01
CA CYS A 21 3.05 7.44 17.08
C CYS A 21 4.23 8.33 17.53
N PRO A 22 4.70 9.26 16.69
CA PRO A 22 5.79 10.17 17.03
C PRO A 22 5.52 11.02 18.28
N ASN A 23 4.24 11.23 18.63
CA ASN A 23 3.80 11.96 19.83
C ASN A 23 3.60 11.03 21.04
N GLY A 24 3.90 9.74 20.95
CA GLY A 24 3.85 8.79 22.07
C GLY A 24 2.49 8.13 22.33
N HIS A 25 1.46 8.38 21.53
CA HIS A 25 0.18 7.66 21.67
C HIS A 25 0.31 6.21 21.19
N ARG A 26 -0.35 5.27 21.87
CA ARG A 26 -0.40 3.88 21.43
C ARG A 26 -1.12 3.74 20.09
N LEU A 27 -0.53 2.94 19.21
CA LEU A 27 -1.12 2.54 17.95
C LEU A 27 -1.67 1.12 18.09
N GLY A 28 -2.96 0.96 17.83
CA GLY A 28 -3.69 -0.29 18.09
C GLY A 28 -5.08 -0.30 17.46
N PRO A 29 -5.87 -1.35 17.73
CA PRO A 29 -7.23 -1.45 17.21
C PRO A 29 -8.05 -0.20 17.54
N HIS A 30 -8.71 0.38 16.54
CA HIS A 30 -9.50 1.62 16.64
C HIS A 30 -8.72 2.87 17.05
N GLN A 31 -7.40 2.81 17.15
CA GLN A 31 -6.52 3.95 17.45
C GLN A 31 -5.66 4.36 16.26
N THR A 32 -5.67 3.53 15.21
CA THR A 32 -4.82 3.70 14.03
C THR A 32 -5.60 3.39 12.77
N LEU A 33 -5.49 4.28 11.78
CA LEU A 33 -5.82 3.94 10.39
C LEU A 33 -4.55 3.47 9.69
N VAL A 34 -4.63 2.30 9.04
CA VAL A 34 -3.53 1.73 8.27
C VAL A 34 -3.85 1.86 6.79
N GLY A 35 -2.91 2.38 6.02
CA GLY A 35 -3.04 2.53 4.58
C GLY A 35 -1.72 2.28 3.86
N HIS A 36 -1.71 2.49 2.56
CA HIS A 36 -0.52 2.39 1.73
C HIS A 36 -0.47 3.56 0.76
N THR A 37 0.68 4.23 0.64
CA THR A 37 0.92 5.29 -0.34
C THR A 37 2.02 4.88 -1.30
N ALA A 38 1.83 5.15 -2.58
CA ALA A 38 2.84 4.85 -3.61
C ALA A 38 4.05 5.79 -3.47
N CYS A 39 5.24 5.27 -3.75
CA CYS A 39 6.47 6.06 -3.76
C CYS A 39 7.32 5.76 -5.00
N GLY A 40 7.56 6.79 -5.81
CA GLY A 40 8.40 6.67 -7.01
C GLY A 40 9.90 6.53 -6.72
N GLY A 41 10.32 6.75 -5.47
CA GLY A 41 11.73 6.87 -5.07
C GLY A 41 12.51 5.57 -4.92
N HIS A 42 11.83 4.41 -4.85
CA HIS A 42 12.45 3.15 -4.45
C HIS A 42 11.99 1.95 -5.29
N GLY A 43 12.27 1.96 -6.60
CA GLY A 43 12.04 0.79 -7.46
C GLY A 43 10.56 0.41 -7.65
N GLY A 44 9.63 1.34 -7.43
CA GLY A 44 8.19 1.15 -7.67
C GLY A 44 7.39 0.64 -6.47
N GLY A 45 7.95 0.64 -5.26
CA GLY A 45 7.24 0.29 -4.03
C GLY A 45 6.36 1.41 -3.47
N GLY A 46 6.01 1.28 -2.20
CA GLY A 46 5.31 2.32 -1.45
C GLY A 46 5.62 2.26 0.03
N HIS A 47 4.95 3.12 0.79
CA HIS A 47 5.05 3.17 2.23
C HIS A 47 3.72 2.77 2.84
N THR A 48 3.76 1.84 3.78
CA THR A 48 2.66 1.66 4.72
C THR A 48 2.57 2.90 5.59
N ILE A 49 1.36 3.42 5.76
CA ILE A 49 1.08 4.56 6.64
C ILE A 49 0.30 4.09 7.86
N TRP A 50 0.69 4.59 9.03
CA TRP A 50 -0.06 4.45 10.28
C TRP A 50 -0.44 5.85 10.76
N HIS A 51 -1.73 6.15 10.68
CA HIS A 51 -2.29 7.44 11.06
C HIS A 51 -2.92 7.32 12.46
N CYS A 52 -2.40 8.09 13.42
CA CYS A 52 -2.86 8.08 14.80
C CYS A 52 -4.19 8.82 14.93
N LEU A 53 -5.26 8.12 15.30
CA LEU A 53 -6.58 8.71 15.45
C LEU A 53 -6.73 9.65 16.66
N THR A 54 -5.72 9.71 17.53
CA THR A 54 -5.72 10.62 18.70
C THR A 54 -5.14 11.99 18.38
N CYS A 55 -4.17 12.09 17.46
CA CYS A 55 -3.41 13.33 17.23
C CYS A 55 -3.06 13.59 15.77
N ASP A 56 -3.59 12.79 14.86
CA ASP A 56 -3.40 12.84 13.41
C ASP A 56 -1.94 12.71 12.93
N ALA A 57 -1.01 12.34 13.82
CA ALA A 57 0.36 12.08 13.44
C ALA A 57 0.45 10.83 12.53
N ILE A 58 1.29 10.92 11.49
CA ILE A 58 1.50 9.86 10.51
C ILE A 58 2.92 9.28 10.66
N THR A 59 3.01 7.96 10.72
CA THR A 59 4.27 7.20 10.62
C THR A 59 4.31 6.43 9.30
N TYR A 60 5.48 6.34 8.68
CA TYR A 60 5.70 5.63 7.42
C TYR A 60 6.60 4.41 7.61
N GLY A 61 6.32 3.33 6.88
CA GLY A 61 7.12 2.11 6.84
C GLY A 61 7.28 1.62 5.40
N PRO A 62 8.50 1.60 4.84
CA PRO A 62 9.75 2.11 5.41
C PRO A 62 9.70 3.61 5.72
N ALA A 63 10.61 4.10 6.57
CA ALA A 63 10.73 5.52 6.88
C ALA A 63 10.99 6.34 5.60
N VAL A 64 10.34 7.50 5.50
CA VAL A 64 10.51 8.41 4.38
C VAL A 64 11.82 9.18 4.51
N ASN A 65 12.48 9.45 3.39
CA ASN A 65 13.72 10.21 3.32
C ASN A 65 13.74 11.09 2.06
N THR A 66 14.84 11.82 1.84
CA THR A 66 14.99 12.78 0.73
C THR A 66 14.89 12.19 -0.67
N HIS A 67 14.97 10.87 -0.81
CA HIS A 67 14.79 10.17 -2.10
C HIS A 67 13.35 9.74 -2.35
N CYS A 68 12.44 9.90 -1.37
CA CYS A 68 11.05 9.51 -1.51
C CYS A 68 10.28 10.53 -2.35
N ASN A 69 9.55 10.04 -3.36
CA ASN A 69 8.54 10.79 -4.10
C ASN A 69 7.16 10.20 -3.80
N ILE A 70 6.58 10.61 -2.68
CA ILE A 70 5.31 10.09 -2.17
C ILE A 70 4.16 10.70 -2.97
N ALA A 71 3.22 9.87 -3.41
CA ALA A 71 1.98 10.36 -3.99
C ALA A 71 1.17 11.14 -2.95
N ILE A 72 0.97 12.44 -3.19
CA ILE A 72 0.13 13.30 -2.35
C ILE A 72 -1.22 13.49 -3.06
N GLY A 73 -2.29 13.10 -2.38
CA GLY A 73 -3.66 13.21 -2.90
C GLY A 73 -4.13 11.96 -3.65
N PRO A 74 -5.39 11.98 -4.12
CA PRO A 74 -5.97 10.84 -4.83
C PRO A 74 -5.24 10.60 -6.15
N ALA A 75 -5.04 9.32 -6.49
CA ALA A 75 -4.53 8.95 -7.80
C ALA A 75 -5.55 9.34 -8.88
N ALA A 76 -5.08 9.95 -9.97
CA ALA A 76 -5.92 10.18 -11.14
C ALA A 76 -6.29 8.83 -11.76
N VAL A 77 -7.56 8.43 -11.61
CA VAL A 77 -8.08 7.23 -12.26
C VAL A 77 -8.33 7.56 -13.74
N ARG A 78 -7.61 6.89 -14.64
CA ARG A 78 -7.91 6.91 -16.07
C ARG A 78 -8.75 5.68 -16.39
N LEU A 79 -10.04 5.88 -16.66
CA LEU A 79 -10.87 4.82 -17.21
C LEU A 79 -10.42 4.59 -18.66
N SER A 80 -9.88 3.40 -18.95
CA SER A 80 -9.73 2.98 -20.34
C SER A 80 -11.14 2.78 -20.91
N THR A 81 -11.56 3.63 -21.83
CA THR A 81 -12.65 3.28 -22.74
C THR A 81 -12.29 1.96 -23.37
N ALA A 82 -13.08 0.92 -23.10
CA ALA A 82 -12.94 -0.37 -23.75
C ALA A 82 -12.89 -0.14 -25.27
N LYS A 83 -11.98 -0.85 -25.91
CA LYS A 83 -11.66 -0.76 -27.32
C LYS A 83 -12.92 -0.91 -28.17
N ASN A 84 -13.02 -0.12 -29.24
CA ASN A 84 -13.91 -0.42 -30.35
C ASN A 84 -13.62 -1.86 -30.82
N GLU A 85 -14.67 -2.60 -31.20
CA GLU A 85 -14.70 -4.04 -31.54
C GLU A 85 -13.57 -4.56 -32.46
N GLY A 86 -12.81 -3.69 -33.15
CA GLY A 86 -11.82 -4.04 -34.16
C GLY A 86 -10.44 -4.50 -33.68
N ASP A 87 -10.11 -4.39 -32.39
CA ASP A 87 -8.74 -4.64 -31.88
C ASP A 87 -8.61 -5.86 -30.93
N ILE A 88 -9.57 -6.79 -30.96
CA ILE A 88 -9.50 -8.04 -30.18
C ILE A 88 -8.75 -9.08 -31.04
N PRO A 89 -7.60 -9.61 -30.59
CA PRO A 89 -6.98 -10.76 -31.24
C PRO A 89 -7.98 -11.92 -31.25
N ASN A 90 -8.11 -12.62 -32.36
CA ASN A 90 -9.02 -13.77 -32.51
C ASN A 90 -8.58 -14.94 -31.61
N TRP A 91 -8.94 -14.88 -30.33
CA TRP A 91 -8.73 -15.97 -29.38
C TRP A 91 -9.85 -17.01 -29.52
N PRO A 92 -9.53 -18.30 -29.56
CA PRO A 92 -10.56 -19.34 -29.55
C PRO A 92 -11.37 -19.26 -28.26
N ALA A 93 -12.68 -19.47 -28.38
CA ALA A 93 -13.58 -19.51 -27.23
C ALA A 93 -13.12 -20.60 -26.23
N PRO A 94 -13.25 -20.36 -24.92
CA PRO A 94 -12.97 -21.38 -23.92
C PRO A 94 -13.90 -22.60 -24.12
N PRO A 95 -13.43 -23.82 -23.81
CA PRO A 95 -14.28 -25.01 -23.87
C PRO A 95 -15.45 -24.89 -22.86
N PRO A 96 -16.61 -25.52 -23.13
CA PRO A 96 -17.70 -25.57 -22.18
C PRO A 96 -17.27 -26.29 -20.90
N PRO A 97 -17.88 -25.96 -19.74
CA PRO A 97 -17.63 -26.68 -18.50
C PRO A 97 -18.05 -28.16 -18.62
N PRO A 98 -17.39 -29.09 -17.90
CA PRO A 98 -17.81 -30.49 -17.87
C PRO A 98 -19.18 -30.64 -17.18
N PHE A 99 -20.01 -31.55 -17.71
CA PHE A 99 -21.29 -31.96 -17.12
C PHE A 99 -21.13 -32.83 -15.88
#